data_AF-A0A518ALL0-F1
#
_entry.id   AF-A0A518ALL0-F1
#
_cell.length_a   1.000
_cell.length_b   1.000
_cell.length_c   1.000
_cell.angle_alpha   90.00
_cell.angle_beta   90.00
_cell.angle_gamma   90.00
#
_symmetry.space_group_name_H-M   'P 1'
#
loop_
_entity.id
_entity.type
_entity.pdbx_description
1 polymer ?
#
loop_
_entity_poly.entity_id
_entity_poly.type
_entity_poly.pdbx_seq_one_letter_code
_entity_poly.pdbx_strand_id
1 'polypeptide(L)'
;MAYAYKLTWMPHAKRWRKRYLGKTYYMRSQANGKRDRTGYENALREWERLKAYIDGLGPSPYTTTGALVPEEQVFNAAPTYIPPAPVRATTAAVRTPAAARNTSKGASPAASRSADDPAWIVSTGIGPFLNPELVVSDENNPYAGELRIEALANFWHEQRKLQTEQEELSLKQWSEDTAKLKTFRDFLRVNYPQTIYVDEITAAMLNLYRDKQWSFLDSGDEHQIGKATLKKRLDTVRKWLKWLVDQNILDDLPKDLSSYSRVKRDKPKPLFWTTEEIKLLLSKASQRTRLYIMLGLNLGYTQRDIATLEANMIAWQTGIVTRDRQKSGVPSKAKLWPSTLELMQKHRSHKSSGPLLLDRNGMSLYRENINDNGKLVTNDCVSFAFNRLKATKKAGLKNDKRGFKHFRKSAANEIERVRPDLTELFLAHAEKGMKRHYVQAAYAALFQATDELEKLYVI
;
A
#
# COMPACT_ATOMS: atom_id res chain seq x y z
N MET A 1 -9.23 -17.14 -38.62
CA MET A 1 -8.83 -16.06 -37.70
C MET A 1 -9.32 -16.39 -36.30
N ALA A 2 -8.51 -16.21 -35.25
CA ALA A 2 -8.94 -16.45 -33.88
C ALA A 2 -9.96 -15.39 -33.45
N TYR A 3 -11.13 -15.82 -32.99
CA TYR A 3 -12.20 -14.92 -32.55
C TYR A 3 -11.79 -14.24 -31.23
N ALA A 4 -11.67 -12.92 -31.22
CA ALA A 4 -11.32 -12.14 -30.03
C ALA A 4 -12.57 -11.87 -29.19
N TYR A 5 -12.71 -12.57 -28.07
CA TYR A 5 -13.86 -12.42 -27.16
C TYR A 5 -13.73 -11.16 -26.28
N LYS A 6 -14.70 -10.25 -26.32
CA LYS A 6 -14.78 -9.05 -25.45
C LYS A 6 -15.11 -9.36 -23.98
N LEU A 7 -15.62 -10.56 -23.71
CA LEU A 7 -16.01 -11.05 -22.38
C LEU A 7 -15.06 -12.17 -21.92
N THR A 8 -14.93 -12.38 -20.61
CA THR A 8 -14.11 -13.46 -20.04
C THR A 8 -14.99 -14.63 -19.61
N TRP A 9 -14.74 -15.84 -20.13
CA TRP A 9 -15.44 -17.06 -19.71
C TRP A 9 -14.97 -17.54 -18.33
N MET A 10 -15.90 -17.95 -17.47
CA MET A 10 -15.65 -18.53 -16.15
C MET A 10 -16.08 -20.00 -16.11
N PRO A 11 -15.16 -20.98 -16.27
CA PRO A 11 -15.49 -22.40 -16.42
C PRO A 11 -16.33 -22.98 -15.27
N HIS A 12 -16.01 -22.65 -14.02
CA HIS A 12 -16.70 -23.19 -12.84
C HIS A 12 -18.13 -22.66 -12.70
N ALA A 13 -18.36 -21.40 -13.07
CA ALA A 13 -19.68 -20.77 -12.99
C ALA A 13 -20.51 -21.02 -14.27
N LYS A 14 -19.89 -21.56 -15.32
CA LYS A 14 -20.44 -21.69 -16.67
C LYS A 14 -21.10 -20.39 -17.17
N ARG A 15 -20.43 -19.25 -16.94
CA ARG A 15 -20.93 -17.90 -17.27
C ARG A 15 -19.84 -17.02 -17.85
N TRP A 16 -20.25 -16.03 -18.64
CA TRP A 16 -19.40 -14.94 -19.07
C TRP A 16 -19.37 -13.83 -18.02
N ARG A 17 -18.24 -13.13 -17.87
CA ARG A 17 -18.10 -11.96 -16.99
C ARG A 17 -17.42 -10.78 -17.68
N LYS A 18 -17.69 -9.59 -17.16
CA LYS A 18 -17.00 -8.34 -17.52
C LYS A 18 -16.76 -7.49 -16.26
N ARG A 19 -15.63 -6.78 -16.21
CA ARG A 19 -15.33 -5.80 -15.16
C ARG A 19 -15.59 -4.41 -15.72
N TYR A 20 -16.30 -3.58 -14.98
CA TYR A 20 -16.67 -2.23 -15.39
C TYR A 20 -16.92 -1.35 -14.16
N LEU A 21 -16.35 -0.14 -14.15
CA LEU A 21 -16.42 0.80 -13.00
C LEU A 21 -16.08 0.14 -11.66
N GLY A 22 -14.99 -0.63 -11.63
CA GLY A 22 -14.50 -1.32 -10.43
C GLY A 22 -15.28 -2.59 -10.01
N LYS A 23 -16.51 -2.79 -10.50
CA LYS A 23 -17.37 -3.95 -10.19
C LYS A 23 -17.25 -5.04 -11.26
N THR A 24 -17.47 -6.30 -10.86
CA THR A 24 -17.49 -7.46 -11.78
C THR A 24 -18.93 -7.91 -11.99
N TYR A 25 -19.36 -7.96 -13.25
CA TYR A 25 -20.70 -8.37 -13.66
C TYR A 25 -20.65 -9.75 -14.32
N TYR A 26 -21.61 -10.61 -13.98
CA TYR A 26 -21.76 -11.95 -14.51
C TYR A 26 -23.03 -12.00 -15.35
N MET A 27 -22.89 -12.40 -16.60
CA MET A 27 -24.01 -12.54 -17.53
C MET A 27 -24.84 -13.77 -17.13
N ARG A 28 -26.17 -13.64 -17.15
CA ARG A 28 -27.15 -14.67 -16.82
C ARG A 28 -27.64 -15.46 -18.03
N SER A 29 -27.38 -14.97 -19.24
CA SER A 29 -27.55 -15.71 -20.49
C SER A 29 -26.93 -17.11 -20.39
N GLN A 30 -27.69 -18.09 -20.88
CA GLN A 30 -27.24 -19.47 -20.90
C GLN A 30 -26.14 -19.63 -21.94
N ALA A 31 -25.06 -20.31 -21.54
CA ALA A 31 -23.96 -20.66 -22.42
C ALA A 31 -23.41 -22.04 -22.05
N ASN A 32 -23.24 -22.89 -23.05
CA ASN A 32 -22.79 -24.28 -22.89
C ASN A 32 -21.26 -24.42 -22.77
N GLY A 33 -20.51 -23.33 -22.95
CA GLY A 33 -19.07 -23.35 -22.82
C GLY A 33 -18.40 -22.13 -23.44
N LYS A 34 -17.07 -22.07 -23.34
CA LYS A 34 -16.25 -21.02 -23.96
C LYS A 34 -16.38 -20.98 -25.50
N ARG A 35 -16.64 -22.13 -26.12
CA ARG A 35 -16.77 -22.28 -27.59
C ARG A 35 -18.21 -22.12 -28.08
N ASP A 36 -19.17 -21.92 -27.18
CA ASP A 36 -20.56 -21.67 -27.53
C ASP A 36 -20.70 -20.25 -28.08
N ARG A 37 -20.72 -20.14 -29.41
CA ARG A 37 -20.78 -18.85 -30.11
C ARG A 37 -22.10 -18.13 -29.84
N THR A 38 -23.21 -18.85 -29.89
CA THR A 38 -24.55 -18.30 -29.63
C THR A 38 -24.66 -17.85 -28.17
N GLY A 39 -24.15 -18.65 -27.22
CA GLY A 39 -24.08 -18.27 -25.82
C GLY A 39 -23.20 -17.03 -25.57
N TYR A 40 -22.11 -16.87 -26.32
CA TYR A 40 -21.28 -15.66 -26.26
C TYR A 40 -22.00 -14.43 -26.82
N GLU A 41 -22.64 -14.53 -27.99
CA GLU A 41 -23.37 -13.43 -28.63
C GLU A 41 -24.54 -12.95 -27.75
N ASN A 42 -25.25 -13.88 -27.09
CA ASN A 42 -26.29 -13.55 -26.12
C ASN A 42 -25.73 -12.84 -24.88
N ALA A 43 -24.60 -13.32 -24.35
CA ALA A 43 -23.93 -12.66 -23.23
C ALA A 43 -23.38 -11.29 -23.59
N LEU A 44 -22.96 -11.08 -24.83
CA LEU A 44 -22.50 -9.78 -25.32
C LEU A 44 -23.66 -8.77 -25.40
N ARG A 45 -24.81 -9.18 -25.96
CA ARG A 45 -26.03 -8.35 -25.97
C ARG A 45 -26.53 -8.01 -24.57
N GLU A 46 -26.54 -9.00 -23.67
CA GLU A 46 -26.86 -8.77 -22.25
C GLU A 46 -25.90 -7.76 -21.60
N TRP A 47 -24.59 -7.87 -21.89
CA TRP A 47 -23.59 -6.93 -21.40
C TRP A 47 -23.81 -5.51 -21.91
N GLU A 48 -24.11 -5.34 -23.20
CA GLU A 48 -24.37 -4.02 -23.79
C GLU A 48 -25.58 -3.34 -23.15
N ARG A 49 -26.67 -4.09 -22.90
CA ARG A 49 -27.84 -3.59 -22.17
C ARG A 49 -27.52 -3.24 -20.71
N LEU A 50 -26.74 -4.07 -20.02
CA LEU A 50 -26.33 -3.81 -18.64
C LEU A 50 -25.42 -2.59 -18.55
N LYS A 51 -24.52 -2.42 -19.52
CA LYS A 51 -23.66 -1.23 -19.63
C LYS A 51 -24.51 0.02 -19.82
N ALA A 52 -25.46 0.01 -20.76
CA ALA A 52 -26.36 1.14 -20.98
C ALA A 52 -27.14 1.52 -19.71
N TYR A 53 -27.64 0.54 -18.94
CA TYR A 53 -28.30 0.80 -17.67
C TYR A 53 -27.36 1.43 -16.62
N ILE A 54 -26.15 0.90 -16.47
CA ILE A 54 -25.14 1.44 -15.54
C ILE A 54 -24.74 2.86 -15.93
N ASP A 55 -24.66 3.14 -17.22
CA ASP A 55 -24.34 4.46 -17.78
C ASP A 55 -25.56 5.42 -17.75
N GLY A 56 -26.73 4.98 -17.26
CA GLY A 56 -27.95 5.78 -17.18
C GLY A 56 -28.67 6.01 -18.51
N LEU A 57 -28.30 5.26 -19.56
CA LEU A 57 -28.78 5.40 -20.94
C LEU A 57 -29.92 4.44 -21.29
N GLY A 58 -30.31 3.52 -20.40
CA GLY A 58 -31.35 2.55 -20.68
C GLY A 58 -31.94 1.89 -19.43
N PRO A 59 -33.05 1.13 -19.58
CA PRO A 59 -33.68 0.42 -18.47
C PRO A 59 -32.84 -0.78 -18.01
N SER A 60 -33.05 -1.22 -16.77
CA SER A 60 -32.38 -2.41 -16.22
C SER A 60 -32.69 -3.65 -17.09
N PRO A 61 -31.67 -4.43 -17.51
CA PRO A 61 -31.92 -5.67 -18.23
C PRO A 61 -32.46 -6.78 -17.32
N TYR A 62 -32.49 -6.57 -16.00
CA TYR A 62 -32.97 -7.56 -15.04
C TYR A 62 -34.26 -7.11 -14.37
N THR A 63 -35.15 -8.08 -14.14
CA THR A 63 -36.33 -7.94 -13.28
C THR A 63 -35.94 -7.73 -11.81
N THR A 64 -36.90 -7.39 -10.95
CA THR A 64 -36.71 -7.30 -9.49
C THR A 64 -36.24 -8.61 -8.85
N THR A 65 -36.58 -9.77 -9.43
CA THR A 65 -36.08 -11.09 -9.00
C THR A 65 -34.69 -11.41 -9.57
N GLY A 66 -34.14 -10.53 -10.41
CA GLY A 66 -32.86 -10.68 -11.09
C GLY A 66 -32.91 -11.52 -12.37
N ALA A 67 -34.08 -12.02 -12.80
CA ALA A 67 -34.18 -12.72 -14.09
C ALA A 67 -33.92 -11.76 -15.27
N LEU A 68 -33.25 -12.24 -16.31
CA LEU A 68 -32.96 -11.47 -17.53
C LEU A 68 -34.27 -11.22 -18.30
N VAL A 69 -34.60 -9.95 -18.55
CA VAL A 69 -35.78 -9.56 -19.32
C VAL A 69 -35.53 -9.84 -20.81
N PRO A 70 -36.39 -10.61 -21.51
CA PRO A 70 -36.32 -10.82 -22.95
C PRO A 70 -36.21 -9.49 -23.70
N GLU A 71 -35.39 -9.46 -24.76
CA GLU A 71 -35.10 -8.23 -25.53
C GLU A 71 -36.37 -7.54 -26.05
N GLU A 72 -37.35 -8.33 -26.48
CA GLU A 72 -38.65 -7.88 -26.98
C GLU A 72 -39.49 -7.12 -25.94
N GLN A 73 -39.32 -7.42 -24.65
CA GLN A 73 -40.11 -6.80 -23.57
C GLN A 73 -39.53 -5.45 -23.11
N VAL A 74 -38.28 -5.16 -23.45
CA VAL A 74 -37.59 -3.94 -23.00
C VAL A 74 -38.10 -2.72 -23.74
N PHE A 75 -38.40 -2.86 -25.03
CA PHE A 75 -38.91 -1.77 -25.87
C PHE A 75 -40.31 -1.32 -25.47
N ASN A 76 -41.11 -2.20 -24.86
CA ASN A 76 -42.46 -1.88 -24.40
C ASN A 76 -42.50 -1.26 -22.99
N ALA A 77 -41.38 -1.23 -22.27
CA ALA A 77 -41.30 -0.73 -20.90
C ALA A 77 -40.57 0.62 -20.78
N ALA A 78 -40.16 1.23 -21.90
CA ALA A 78 -39.56 2.56 -21.86
C ALA A 78 -40.65 3.59 -21.45
N PRO A 79 -40.54 4.24 -20.28
CA PRO A 79 -41.44 5.34 -19.96
C PRO A 79 -41.29 6.40 -21.05
N THR A 80 -42.42 6.86 -21.59
CA THR A 80 -42.45 7.99 -22.53
C THR A 80 -41.66 9.13 -21.89
N TYR A 81 -40.51 9.48 -22.46
CA TYR A 81 -39.69 10.57 -21.97
C TYR A 81 -40.50 11.85 -22.13
N ILE A 82 -41.06 12.35 -21.03
CA ILE A 82 -41.63 13.68 -20.94
C ILE A 82 -40.44 14.59 -20.59
N PRO A 83 -39.94 15.41 -21.53
CA PRO A 83 -38.86 16.33 -21.21
C PRO A 83 -39.29 17.24 -20.05
N PRO A 84 -38.43 17.45 -19.04
CA PRO A 84 -38.76 18.36 -17.96
C PRO A 84 -39.01 19.76 -18.53
N ALA A 85 -40.07 20.41 -18.04
CA ALA A 85 -40.40 21.78 -18.42
C ALA A 85 -39.18 22.71 -18.18
N PRO A 86 -38.90 23.66 -19.07
CA PRO A 86 -37.74 24.53 -18.95
C PRO A 86 -37.79 25.30 -17.64
N VAL A 87 -36.77 25.11 -16.80
CA VAL A 87 -36.61 25.82 -15.54
C VAL A 87 -36.30 27.28 -15.86
N ARG A 88 -37.20 28.20 -15.46
CA ARG A 88 -36.98 29.64 -15.56
C ARG A 88 -35.74 30.02 -14.75
N ALA A 89 -34.74 30.59 -15.42
CA ALA A 89 -33.54 31.11 -14.81
C ALA A 89 -33.87 32.29 -13.87
N THR A 90 -33.66 32.11 -12.57
CA THR A 90 -33.59 33.21 -11.61
C THR A 90 -32.20 33.85 -11.71
N THR A 91 -32.16 35.09 -12.16
CA THR A 91 -30.97 35.95 -12.19
C THR A 91 -30.55 36.32 -10.77
N ALA A 92 -29.52 35.64 -10.25
CA ALA A 92 -28.82 36.06 -9.04
C ALA A 92 -27.63 36.95 -9.41
N ALA A 93 -27.60 38.16 -8.85
CA ALA A 93 -26.58 39.18 -9.10
C ALA A 93 -25.19 38.74 -8.61
N VAL A 94 -24.22 38.80 -9.52
CA VAL A 94 -22.80 38.57 -9.25
C VAL A 94 -22.23 39.79 -8.50
N ARG A 95 -21.73 39.56 -7.28
CA ARG A 95 -20.91 40.52 -6.54
C ARG A 95 -19.43 40.30 -6.87
N THR A 96 -18.80 41.33 -7.40
CA THR A 96 -17.36 41.43 -7.67
C THR A 96 -16.56 41.52 -6.37
N PRO A 97 -15.52 40.70 -6.13
CA PRO A 97 -14.55 40.96 -5.07
C PRO A 97 -13.40 41.84 -5.58
N ALA A 98 -13.00 42.77 -4.70
CA ALA A 98 -11.95 43.75 -4.90
C ALA A 98 -10.55 43.14 -5.02
N ALA A 99 -9.72 43.81 -5.80
CA ALA A 99 -8.34 43.47 -6.11
C ALA A 99 -7.41 43.54 -4.88
N ALA A 100 -6.71 42.45 -4.60
CA ALA A 100 -5.56 42.44 -3.70
C ALA A 100 -4.26 42.45 -4.53
N ARG A 101 -3.46 43.49 -4.35
CA ARG A 101 -2.09 43.66 -4.88
C ARG A 101 -1.17 42.58 -4.30
N ASN A 102 -0.55 41.78 -5.17
CA ASN A 102 0.61 40.95 -4.83
C ASN A 102 1.89 41.59 -5.36
N THR A 103 2.76 41.99 -4.44
CA THR A 103 4.15 42.37 -4.69
C THR A 103 5.00 41.13 -4.88
N SER A 104 5.75 41.08 -5.98
CA SER A 104 6.70 40.03 -6.31
C SER A 104 8.05 40.22 -5.62
N LYS A 105 8.72 39.08 -5.37
CA LYS A 105 10.17 38.80 -5.46
C LYS A 105 10.75 38.12 -4.22
N GLY A 106 11.11 36.86 -4.41
CA GLY A 106 12.05 36.11 -3.59
C GLY A 106 12.37 34.82 -4.32
N ALA A 107 13.53 34.78 -4.98
CA ALA A 107 13.99 33.64 -5.77
C ALA A 107 14.01 32.35 -4.93
N SER A 108 13.33 31.30 -5.42
CA SER A 108 13.39 29.97 -4.81
C SER A 108 14.81 29.39 -4.96
N PRO A 109 15.43 28.88 -3.88
CA PRO A 109 16.65 28.11 -4.01
C PRO A 109 16.36 26.79 -4.72
N ALA A 110 17.31 26.37 -5.56
CA ALA A 110 17.25 25.13 -6.32
C ALA A 110 16.89 23.93 -5.42
N ALA A 111 15.92 23.12 -5.89
CA ALA A 111 15.46 21.92 -5.23
C ALA A 111 16.64 20.99 -4.86
N SER A 112 16.71 20.60 -3.60
CA SER A 112 17.73 19.68 -3.11
C SER A 112 17.50 18.26 -3.63
N ARG A 113 18.59 17.68 -4.15
CA ARG A 113 18.68 16.38 -4.84
C ARG A 113 18.28 15.22 -3.93
N SER A 114 17.64 14.18 -4.47
CA SER A 114 17.32 12.96 -3.74
C SER A 114 18.47 11.96 -3.84
N ALA A 115 18.86 11.33 -2.73
CA ALA A 115 19.91 10.29 -2.71
C ALA A 115 19.55 8.97 -3.41
N ASP A 116 18.42 8.92 -4.12
CA ASP A 116 17.86 7.70 -4.76
C ASP A 116 17.69 7.85 -6.29
N ASP A 117 18.08 8.99 -6.88
CA ASP A 117 17.96 9.22 -8.33
C ASP A 117 19.12 8.51 -9.09
N PRO A 118 18.87 7.67 -10.10
CA PRO A 118 19.92 6.95 -10.84
C PRO A 118 20.88 7.88 -11.62
N ALA A 119 22.18 7.54 -11.68
CA ALA A 119 23.23 8.32 -12.36
C ALA A 119 22.94 8.81 -13.80
N TRP A 120 22.17 8.07 -14.60
CA TRP A 120 21.88 8.48 -15.99
C TRP A 120 20.91 9.67 -16.08
N ILE A 121 20.23 10.01 -14.99
CA ILE A 121 19.49 11.27 -14.85
C ILE A 121 20.45 12.47 -14.79
N VAL A 122 21.74 12.25 -14.48
CA VAL A 122 22.73 13.31 -14.21
C VAL A 122 23.65 13.57 -15.40
N SER A 123 23.71 12.69 -16.41
CA SER A 123 24.74 12.76 -17.46
C SER A 123 24.32 13.35 -18.81
N THR A 124 23.10 13.87 -18.97
CA THR A 124 22.68 14.48 -20.24
C THR A 124 22.13 15.88 -20.02
N GLY A 125 22.97 16.88 -20.31
CA GLY A 125 22.61 18.30 -20.32
C GLY A 125 21.70 18.62 -21.51
N ILE A 126 20.45 18.15 -21.46
CA ILE A 126 19.43 18.48 -22.45
C ILE A 126 18.39 19.37 -21.77
N GLY A 127 18.47 20.66 -22.11
CA GLY A 127 17.53 21.69 -21.67
C GLY A 127 16.13 21.53 -22.28
N PRO A 128 15.15 22.31 -21.80
CA PRO A 128 13.73 22.06 -22.01
C PRO A 128 13.25 22.66 -23.34
N PHE A 129 13.08 21.83 -24.36
CA PHE A 129 12.16 22.12 -25.46
C PHE A 129 10.97 21.16 -25.33
N LEU A 130 9.95 21.59 -24.60
CA LEU A 130 8.65 20.90 -24.55
C LEU A 130 7.73 21.56 -25.58
N ASN A 131 7.18 20.76 -26.49
CA ASN A 131 6.13 21.19 -27.43
C ASN A 131 4.85 21.53 -26.64
N PRO A 132 4.31 22.77 -26.74
CA PRO A 132 3.18 23.20 -25.91
C PRO A 132 1.78 22.84 -26.43
N GLU A 133 1.60 22.26 -27.61
CA GLU A 133 0.26 22.11 -28.17
C GLU A 133 -0.07 20.65 -28.52
N LEU A 134 -1.24 20.22 -28.04
CA LEU A 134 -2.13 19.14 -28.50
C LEU A 134 -2.84 18.54 -27.26
N VAL A 135 -4.00 19.11 -26.95
CA VAL A 135 -5.04 18.53 -26.09
C VAL A 135 -6.23 18.30 -27.03
N VAL A 136 -6.62 17.05 -27.23
CA VAL A 136 -7.82 16.71 -28.02
C VAL A 136 -8.90 16.36 -27.01
N SER A 137 -9.70 17.32 -26.57
CA SER A 137 -10.82 17.03 -25.68
C SER A 137 -11.98 16.43 -26.47
N ASP A 138 -12.40 15.22 -26.11
CA ASP A 138 -13.64 14.61 -26.59
C ASP A 138 -14.69 14.71 -25.47
N GLU A 139 -15.74 15.51 -25.71
CA GLU A 139 -16.65 16.03 -24.68
C GLU A 139 -17.52 14.97 -23.98
N ASN A 140 -17.51 13.72 -24.46
CA ASN A 140 -18.41 12.67 -23.97
C ASN A 140 -17.73 11.53 -23.20
N ASN A 141 -16.42 11.63 -22.95
CA ASN A 141 -15.71 10.73 -22.05
C ASN A 141 -14.86 11.58 -21.10
N PRO A 142 -15.09 11.55 -19.77
CA PRO A 142 -14.29 12.34 -18.82
C PRO A 142 -12.79 11.95 -18.84
N TYR A 143 -12.42 10.89 -19.56
CA TYR A 143 -11.06 10.40 -19.77
C TYR A 143 -10.50 10.66 -21.18
N ALA A 144 -11.29 11.20 -22.10
CA ALA A 144 -10.85 11.45 -23.46
C ALA A 144 -10.32 12.88 -23.58
N GLY A 145 -9.02 13.00 -23.34
CA GLY A 145 -8.28 14.08 -23.97
C GLY A 145 -6.85 14.24 -23.53
N GLU A 146 -6.41 13.45 -22.56
CA GLU A 146 -5.03 13.51 -22.11
C GLU A 146 -4.41 12.11 -21.95
N LEU A 147 -3.79 11.65 -23.04
CA LEU A 147 -3.06 10.39 -23.12
C LEU A 147 -1.58 10.53 -22.74
N ARG A 148 -1.11 11.73 -22.39
CA ARG A 148 0.28 11.95 -22.00
C ARG A 148 0.62 11.13 -20.76
N ILE A 149 1.76 10.45 -20.83
CA ILE A 149 2.31 9.62 -19.75
C ILE A 149 2.42 10.41 -18.44
N GLU A 150 2.86 11.67 -18.54
CA GLU A 150 2.98 12.62 -17.42
C GLU A 150 1.66 12.80 -16.66
N ALA A 151 0.61 13.15 -17.40
CA ALA A 151 -0.70 13.49 -16.86
C ALA A 151 -1.40 12.26 -16.30
N LEU A 152 -1.36 11.14 -17.02
CA LEU A 152 -1.95 9.87 -16.57
C LEU A 152 -1.27 9.32 -15.31
N ALA A 153 0.05 9.47 -15.19
CA ALA A 153 0.76 9.09 -13.97
C ALA A 153 0.41 10.00 -12.79
N ASN A 154 0.32 11.31 -13.00
CA ASN A 154 -0.09 12.26 -11.96
C ASN A 154 -1.54 11.99 -11.50
N PHE A 155 -2.45 11.75 -12.44
CA PHE A 155 -3.83 11.38 -12.13
C PHE A 155 -3.90 10.07 -11.33
N TRP A 156 -3.14 9.05 -11.73
CA TRP A 156 -3.02 7.83 -10.93
C TRP A 156 -2.47 8.10 -9.53
N HIS A 157 -1.46 8.97 -9.38
CA HIS A 157 -0.94 9.35 -8.06
C HIS A 157 -1.98 10.04 -7.18
N GLU A 158 -2.79 10.96 -7.73
CA GLU A 158 -3.87 11.62 -6.99
C GLU A 158 -4.97 10.62 -6.60
N GLN A 159 -5.36 9.70 -7.48
CA GLN A 159 -6.28 8.62 -7.11
C GLN A 159 -5.72 7.76 -5.97
N ARG A 160 -4.44 7.40 -6.03
CA ARG A 160 -3.76 6.62 -4.98
C ARG A 160 -3.68 7.41 -3.66
N LYS A 161 -3.61 8.74 -3.72
CA LYS A 161 -3.63 9.62 -2.54
C LYS A 161 -5.03 9.66 -1.91
N LEU A 162 -6.08 9.80 -2.71
CA LEU A 162 -7.47 9.71 -2.26
C LEU A 162 -7.74 8.36 -1.56
N GLN A 163 -7.21 7.27 -2.11
CA GLN A 163 -7.28 5.94 -1.46
C GLN A 163 -6.59 5.91 -0.09
N THR A 164 -5.56 6.74 0.12
CA THR A 164 -4.92 6.87 1.44
C THR A 164 -5.76 7.69 2.41
N GLU A 165 -6.40 8.77 1.93
CA GLU A 165 -7.33 9.57 2.74
C GLU A 165 -8.57 8.76 3.15
N GLN A 166 -8.98 7.80 2.32
CA GLN A 166 -10.05 6.83 2.59
C GLN A 166 -9.59 5.60 3.38
N GLU A 167 -8.34 5.57 3.85
CA GLU A 167 -7.72 4.45 4.59
C GLU A 167 -7.65 3.10 3.83
N GLU A 168 -7.97 3.08 2.53
CA GLU A 168 -7.83 1.89 1.67
C GLU A 168 -6.35 1.56 1.39
N LEU A 169 -5.48 2.57 1.47
CA LEU A 169 -4.07 2.47 1.18
C LEU A 169 -3.21 3.17 2.23
N SER A 170 -2.16 2.52 2.74
CA SER A 170 -1.22 3.22 3.63
C SER A 170 -0.46 4.34 2.90
N LEU A 171 -0.23 5.47 3.59
CA LEU A 171 0.58 6.59 3.10
C LEU A 171 1.97 6.17 2.60
N LYS A 172 2.57 5.19 3.28
CA LYS A 172 3.84 4.58 2.86
C LYS A 172 3.75 3.93 1.49
N GLN A 173 2.71 3.15 1.24
CA GLN A 173 2.52 2.47 -0.04
C GLN A 173 2.27 3.48 -1.17
N TRP A 174 1.49 4.53 -0.92
CA TRP A 174 1.32 5.64 -1.85
C TRP A 174 2.66 6.27 -2.23
N SER A 175 3.43 6.76 -1.24
CA SER A 175 4.75 7.39 -1.48
C SER A 175 5.73 6.44 -2.20
N GLU A 176 5.72 5.16 -1.81
CA GLU A 176 6.52 4.13 -2.46
C GLU A 176 6.15 3.90 -3.93
N ASP A 177 4.87 3.92 -4.28
CA ASP A 177 4.39 3.75 -5.65
C ASP A 177 4.73 5.01 -6.48
N THR A 178 4.53 6.20 -5.92
CA THR A 178 4.87 7.48 -6.56
C THR A 178 6.35 7.57 -6.95
N ALA A 179 7.25 7.29 -6.01
CA ALA A 179 8.68 7.34 -6.28
C ALA A 179 9.11 6.33 -7.35
N LYS A 180 8.52 5.13 -7.37
CA LYS A 180 8.88 4.06 -8.32
C LYS A 180 8.32 4.32 -9.72
N LEU A 181 7.11 4.85 -9.82
CA LEU A 181 6.55 5.24 -11.11
C LEU A 181 7.31 6.45 -11.68
N LYS A 182 7.73 7.41 -10.84
CA LYS A 182 8.63 8.49 -11.25
C LYS A 182 9.92 7.95 -11.88
N THR A 183 10.58 6.95 -11.28
CA THR A 183 11.77 6.32 -11.87
C THR A 183 11.53 5.77 -13.28
N PHE A 184 10.34 5.20 -13.54
CA PHE A 184 9.99 4.71 -14.87
C PHE A 184 9.73 5.85 -15.86
N ARG A 185 9.04 6.91 -15.43
CA ARG A 185 8.79 8.10 -16.26
C ARG A 185 10.08 8.81 -16.65
N ASP A 186 10.98 8.99 -15.70
CA ASP A 186 12.29 9.58 -15.96
C ASP A 186 13.05 8.74 -17.00
N PHE A 187 12.92 7.40 -16.94
CA PHE A 187 13.55 6.50 -17.90
C PHE A 187 13.00 6.71 -19.32
N LEU A 188 11.68 6.80 -19.46
CA LEU A 188 11.06 7.11 -20.74
C LEU A 188 11.51 8.47 -21.26
N ARG A 189 11.51 9.50 -20.41
CA ARG A 189 11.91 10.86 -20.81
C ARG A 189 13.34 10.93 -21.36
N VAL A 190 14.29 10.22 -20.75
CA VAL A 190 15.69 10.27 -21.20
C VAL A 190 15.97 9.35 -22.38
N ASN A 191 15.40 8.14 -22.40
CA ASN A 191 15.74 7.14 -23.42
C ASN A 191 14.80 7.22 -24.65
N TYR A 192 13.61 7.79 -24.48
CA TYR A 192 12.56 7.87 -25.48
C TYR A 192 11.83 9.22 -25.40
N PRO A 193 12.52 10.35 -25.64
CA PRO A 193 11.94 11.69 -25.48
C PRO A 193 10.74 11.95 -26.42
N GLN A 194 10.62 11.18 -27.51
CA GLN A 194 9.50 11.25 -28.44
C GLN A 194 8.28 10.44 -28.00
N THR A 195 8.42 9.57 -26.99
CA THR A 195 7.31 8.79 -26.44
C THR A 195 6.58 9.65 -25.41
N ILE A 196 5.56 10.35 -25.88
CA ILE A 196 4.77 11.30 -25.12
C ILE A 196 3.49 10.63 -24.62
N TYR A 197 2.89 9.79 -25.46
CA TYR A 197 1.60 9.16 -25.22
C TYR A 197 1.75 7.72 -24.75
N VAL A 198 0.74 7.24 -24.01
CA VAL A 198 0.84 5.96 -23.31
C VAL A 198 0.68 4.74 -24.21
N ASP A 199 -0.02 4.89 -25.33
CA ASP A 199 -0.18 3.91 -26.41
C ASP A 199 1.11 3.69 -27.23
N GLU A 200 2.05 4.65 -27.18
CA GLU A 200 3.38 4.53 -27.77
C GLU A 200 4.32 3.63 -26.95
N ILE A 201 3.94 3.25 -25.72
CA ILE A 201 4.75 2.37 -24.86
C ILE A 201 4.75 0.95 -25.41
N THR A 202 5.85 0.58 -26.06
CA THR A 202 6.02 -0.76 -26.63
C THR A 202 6.56 -1.78 -25.62
N ALA A 203 6.38 -3.08 -25.94
CA ALA A 203 6.99 -4.16 -25.16
C ALA A 203 8.53 -4.08 -25.13
N ALA A 204 9.16 -3.59 -26.20
CA ALA A 204 10.61 -3.40 -26.28
C ALA A 204 11.10 -2.36 -25.26
N MET A 205 10.40 -1.22 -25.13
CA MET A 205 10.72 -0.20 -24.13
C MET A 205 10.61 -0.74 -22.70
N LEU A 206 9.56 -1.54 -22.42
CA LEU A 206 9.37 -2.16 -21.11
C LEU A 206 10.49 -3.16 -20.79
N ASN A 207 10.91 -3.97 -21.77
CA ASN A 207 12.02 -4.90 -21.61
C ASN A 207 13.34 -4.16 -21.40
N LEU A 208 13.61 -3.08 -22.16
CA LEU A 208 14.80 -2.26 -21.92
C LEU A 208 14.80 -1.63 -20.53
N TYR A 209 13.65 -1.11 -20.06
CA TYR A 209 13.54 -0.63 -18.68
C TYR A 209 13.87 -1.74 -17.69
N ARG A 210 13.29 -2.94 -17.89
CA ARG A 210 13.54 -4.10 -17.03
C ARG A 210 15.04 -4.43 -16.98
N ASP A 211 15.70 -4.55 -18.14
CA ASP A 211 17.12 -4.89 -18.24
C ASP A 211 18.01 -3.81 -17.59
N LYS A 212 17.65 -2.54 -17.79
CA LYS A 212 18.30 -1.41 -17.09
C LYS A 212 18.11 -1.49 -15.58
N GLN A 213 16.94 -1.92 -15.10
CA GLN A 213 16.72 -2.13 -13.67
C GLN A 213 17.54 -3.32 -13.13
N TRP A 214 17.76 -4.36 -13.94
CA TRP A 214 18.64 -5.47 -13.59
C TRP A 214 20.11 -5.05 -13.49
N SER A 215 20.60 -4.16 -14.37
CA SER A 215 21.99 -3.71 -14.31
C SER A 215 22.34 -2.99 -13.00
N PHE A 216 21.35 -2.42 -12.29
CA PHE A 216 21.55 -1.84 -10.95
C PHE A 216 21.72 -2.88 -9.84
N LEU A 217 21.53 -4.18 -10.08
CA LEU A 217 21.88 -5.18 -9.07
C LEU A 217 23.40 -5.35 -8.95
N ASP A 218 24.12 -5.17 -10.06
CA ASP A 218 25.53 -5.52 -10.20
C ASP A 218 26.44 -4.30 -10.33
N SER A 219 25.91 -3.08 -10.21
CA SER A 219 26.68 -1.84 -10.44
C SER A 219 27.80 -1.60 -9.42
N GLY A 220 27.67 -2.14 -8.20
CA GLY A 220 28.69 -2.01 -7.14
C GLY A 220 28.91 -0.58 -6.62
N ASP A 221 28.14 0.38 -7.12
CA ASP A 221 28.20 1.79 -6.79
C ASP A 221 27.05 2.21 -5.86
N GLU A 222 26.92 3.51 -5.62
CA GLU A 222 25.84 4.08 -4.79
C GLU A 222 24.43 3.84 -5.36
N HIS A 223 24.32 3.50 -6.65
CA HIS A 223 23.05 3.22 -7.33
C HIS A 223 22.65 1.76 -7.25
N GLN A 224 23.44 0.91 -6.58
CA GLN A 224 23.14 -0.50 -6.44
C GLN A 224 21.81 -0.71 -5.69
N ILE A 225 20.89 -1.44 -6.29
CA ILE A 225 19.59 -1.78 -5.68
C ILE A 225 19.51 -3.25 -5.29
N GLY A 226 18.69 -3.56 -4.29
CA GLY A 226 18.37 -4.95 -3.94
C GLY A 226 17.28 -5.55 -4.84
N LYS A 227 17.28 -6.88 -5.01
CA LYS A 227 16.23 -7.65 -5.75
C LYS A 227 14.79 -7.32 -5.31
N ALA A 228 14.59 -6.99 -4.03
CA ALA A 228 13.28 -6.59 -3.53
C ALA A 228 12.83 -5.22 -4.08
N THR A 229 13.76 -4.27 -4.20
CA THR A 229 13.52 -2.93 -4.78
C THR A 229 13.24 -3.05 -6.28
N LEU A 230 14.06 -3.81 -7.00
CA LEU A 230 13.85 -4.16 -8.41
C LEU A 230 12.42 -4.68 -8.64
N LYS A 231 12.02 -5.72 -7.89
CA LYS A 231 10.68 -6.29 -7.99
C LYS A 231 9.59 -5.25 -7.79
N LYS A 232 9.71 -4.41 -6.76
CA LYS A 232 8.71 -3.37 -6.49
C LYS A 232 8.63 -2.35 -7.62
N ARG A 233 9.75 -1.94 -8.22
CA ARG A 233 9.76 -1.00 -9.37
C ARG A 233 8.96 -1.59 -10.54
N LEU A 234 9.28 -2.83 -10.93
CA LEU A 234 8.56 -3.53 -12.01
C LEU A 234 7.08 -3.79 -11.69
N ASP A 235 6.76 -4.17 -10.44
CA ASP A 235 5.37 -4.34 -9.99
C ASP A 235 4.58 -3.02 -10.07
N THR A 236 5.21 -1.88 -9.79
CA THR A 236 4.55 -0.57 -9.82
C THR A 236 4.17 -0.19 -11.25
N VAL A 237 5.09 -0.35 -12.21
CA VAL A 237 4.81 -0.13 -13.63
C VAL A 237 3.68 -1.04 -14.10
N ARG A 238 3.74 -2.33 -13.77
CA ARG A 238 2.67 -3.29 -14.11
C ARG A 238 1.32 -2.90 -13.51
N LYS A 239 1.27 -2.43 -12.26
CA LYS A 239 0.03 -1.97 -11.61
C LYS A 239 -0.55 -0.76 -12.32
N TRP A 240 0.29 0.21 -12.70
CA TRP A 240 -0.13 1.40 -13.42
C TRP A 240 -0.67 1.06 -14.82
N LEU A 241 0.04 0.24 -15.60
CA LEU A 241 -0.44 -0.23 -16.92
C LEU A 241 -1.75 -1.02 -16.79
N LYS A 242 -1.88 -1.87 -15.76
CA LYS A 242 -3.14 -2.56 -15.48
C LYS A 242 -4.27 -1.59 -15.15
N TRP A 243 -3.98 -0.55 -14.38
CA TRP A 243 -4.97 0.47 -14.06
C TRP A 243 -5.45 1.20 -15.32
N LEU A 244 -4.56 1.55 -16.25
CA LEU A 244 -4.94 2.16 -17.54
C LEU A 244 -5.92 1.30 -18.33
N VAL A 245 -5.67 -0.02 -18.41
CA VAL A 245 -6.60 -0.96 -19.05
C VAL A 245 -7.91 -1.07 -18.27
N ASP A 246 -7.85 -1.14 -16.94
CA ASP A 246 -9.05 -1.18 -16.08
C ASP A 246 -9.89 0.13 -16.21
N GLN A 247 -9.30 1.25 -16.65
CA GLN A 247 -9.97 2.52 -16.95
C GLN A 247 -10.39 2.68 -18.43
N ASN A 248 -10.14 1.68 -19.29
CA ASN A 248 -10.34 1.76 -20.74
C ASN A 248 -9.52 2.87 -21.43
N ILE A 249 -8.37 3.24 -20.88
CA ILE A 249 -7.41 4.17 -21.51
C ILE A 249 -6.50 3.41 -22.49
N LEU A 250 -6.16 2.16 -22.14
CA LEU A 250 -5.49 1.22 -23.02
C LEU A 250 -6.44 0.06 -23.35
N ASP A 251 -6.46 -0.38 -24.60
CA ASP A 251 -7.28 -1.52 -25.04
C ASP A 251 -6.85 -2.84 -24.38
N ASP A 252 -5.53 -3.09 -24.39
CA ASP A 252 -4.92 -4.26 -23.82
C ASP A 252 -3.60 -3.96 -23.11
N LEU A 253 -3.14 -4.95 -22.35
CA LEU A 253 -1.82 -4.88 -21.73
C LEU A 253 -0.76 -5.21 -22.79
N PRO A 254 0.37 -4.48 -22.81
CA PRO A 254 1.54 -4.92 -23.56
C PRO A 254 1.84 -6.40 -23.28
N LYS A 255 2.16 -7.16 -24.33
CA LYS A 255 2.42 -8.60 -24.23
C LYS A 255 3.49 -8.90 -23.18
N ASP A 256 3.38 -10.06 -22.52
CA ASP A 256 4.33 -10.58 -21.52
C ASP A 256 4.41 -9.88 -20.15
N LEU A 257 3.47 -8.99 -19.81
CA LEU A 257 3.42 -8.39 -18.47
C LEU A 257 3.20 -9.39 -17.31
N SER A 258 2.77 -10.62 -17.59
CA SER A 258 2.55 -11.65 -16.56
C SER A 258 3.86 -12.14 -15.90
N SER A 259 4.97 -12.15 -16.65
CA SER A 259 6.31 -12.53 -16.20
C SER A 259 7.20 -11.32 -15.91
N TYR A 260 6.75 -10.12 -16.29
CA TYR A 260 7.51 -8.87 -16.21
C TYR A 260 8.09 -8.56 -14.82
N SER A 261 7.30 -8.75 -13.76
CA SER A 261 7.74 -8.47 -12.39
C SER A 261 8.17 -9.71 -11.61
N ARG A 262 8.45 -10.83 -12.30
CA ARG A 262 8.99 -12.04 -11.69
C ARG A 262 10.49 -11.86 -11.45
N VAL A 263 10.82 -11.73 -10.17
CA VAL A 263 12.20 -11.63 -9.67
C VAL A 263 12.35 -12.67 -8.56
N LYS A 264 13.27 -13.63 -8.73
CA LYS A 264 13.57 -14.62 -7.69
C LYS A 264 14.28 -13.91 -6.55
N ARG A 265 13.64 -13.83 -5.39
CA ARG A 265 14.22 -13.22 -4.19
C ARG A 265 15.01 -14.26 -3.42
N ASP A 266 16.16 -13.84 -2.90
CA ASP A 266 16.92 -14.67 -1.99
C ASP A 266 16.13 -14.85 -0.70
N LYS A 267 16.17 -16.07 -0.14
CA LYS A 267 15.56 -16.34 1.15
C LYS A 267 16.26 -15.44 2.19
N PRO A 268 15.52 -14.60 2.93
CA PRO A 268 16.16 -13.72 3.90
C PRO A 268 16.83 -14.57 4.97
N LYS A 269 18.13 -14.35 5.21
CA LYS A 269 18.82 -14.94 6.36
C LYS A 269 18.23 -14.32 7.63
N PRO A 270 17.64 -15.12 8.55
CA PRO A 270 17.12 -14.57 9.78
C PRO A 270 18.27 -14.01 10.63
N LEU A 271 18.02 -12.87 11.27
CA LEU A 271 18.97 -12.23 12.18
C LEU A 271 18.32 -12.19 13.57
N PHE A 272 19.06 -12.68 14.56
CA PHE A 272 18.65 -12.72 15.96
C PHE A 272 19.72 -12.06 16.82
N TRP A 273 19.31 -11.51 17.96
CA TRP A 273 20.19 -11.09 19.05
C TRP A 273 20.44 -12.28 19.98
N THR A 274 21.67 -12.45 20.46
CA THR A 274 21.97 -13.44 21.50
C THR A 274 21.53 -12.94 22.87
N THR A 275 21.44 -13.84 23.84
CA THR A 275 21.10 -13.52 25.23
C THR A 275 22.09 -12.53 25.85
N GLU A 276 23.38 -12.71 25.59
CA GLU A 276 24.47 -11.87 26.09
C GLU A 276 24.37 -10.45 25.51
N GLU A 277 24.09 -10.35 24.21
CA GLU A 277 23.90 -9.06 23.55
C GLU A 277 22.66 -8.32 24.07
N ILE A 278 21.57 -9.05 24.31
CA ILE A 278 20.35 -8.48 24.91
C ILE A 278 20.63 -7.96 26.32
N LYS A 279 21.29 -8.76 27.18
CA LYS A 279 21.70 -8.33 28.52
C LYS A 279 22.59 -7.10 28.49
N LEU A 280 23.58 -7.09 27.58
CA LEU A 280 24.45 -5.94 27.38
C LEU A 280 23.64 -4.69 27.01
N LEU A 281 22.74 -4.78 26.02
CA LEU A 281 21.89 -3.68 25.58
C LEU A 281 20.99 -3.16 26.71
N LEU A 282 20.35 -4.05 27.47
CA LEU A 282 19.50 -3.70 28.62
C LEU A 282 20.31 -2.99 29.73
N SER A 283 21.55 -3.43 29.99
CA SER A 283 22.42 -2.83 31.01
C SER A 283 22.89 -1.42 30.67
N LYS A 284 22.97 -1.08 29.37
CA LYS A 284 23.44 0.25 28.90
C LYS A 284 22.30 1.18 28.49
N ALA A 285 21.07 0.66 28.39
CA ALA A 285 19.90 1.44 28.03
C ALA A 285 19.47 2.40 29.15
N SER A 286 18.96 3.58 28.79
CA SER A 286 18.18 4.40 29.73
C SER A 286 16.90 3.65 30.12
N GLN A 287 16.27 3.99 31.25
CA GLN A 287 15.02 3.33 31.69
C GLN A 287 13.95 3.31 30.60
N ARG A 288 13.79 4.40 29.85
CA ARG A 288 12.82 4.49 28.75
C ARG A 288 13.20 3.62 27.55
N THR A 289 14.47 3.60 27.15
CA THR A 289 14.92 2.71 26.06
C THR A 289 14.86 1.24 26.47
N ARG A 290 15.17 0.94 27.74
CA ARG A 290 15.04 -0.39 28.35
C ARG A 290 13.58 -0.87 28.27
N LEU A 291 12.62 -0.02 28.65
CA LEU A 291 11.18 -0.30 28.50
C LEU A 291 10.83 -0.67 27.05
N TYR A 292 11.31 0.08 26.06
CA TYR A 292 11.04 -0.25 24.66
C TYR A 292 11.57 -1.63 24.29
N ILE A 293 12.85 -1.92 24.59
CA ILE A 293 13.47 -3.22 24.31
C ILE A 293 12.66 -4.35 24.97
N MET A 294 12.30 -4.17 26.23
CA MET A 294 11.51 -5.14 26.99
C MET A 294 10.15 -5.38 26.35
N LEU A 295 9.43 -4.36 25.88
CA LEU A 295 8.17 -4.55 25.13
C LEU A 295 8.34 -5.34 23.83
N GLY A 296 9.48 -5.15 23.15
CA GLY A 296 9.84 -5.92 21.96
C GLY A 296 10.13 -7.40 22.25
N LEU A 297 10.70 -7.72 23.42
CA LEU A 297 11.00 -9.08 23.85
C LEU A 297 9.79 -9.78 24.50
N ASN A 298 9.13 -9.09 25.42
CA ASN A 298 8.03 -9.56 26.25
C ASN A 298 6.75 -9.78 25.43
N LEU A 299 6.31 -8.77 24.66
CA LEU A 299 5.05 -8.81 23.92
C LEU A 299 5.26 -9.05 22.41
N GLY A 300 6.51 -9.14 21.98
CA GLY A 300 6.85 -9.18 20.56
C GLY A 300 6.50 -7.87 19.83
N TYR A 301 6.37 -6.73 20.49
CA TYR A 301 5.87 -5.51 19.85
C TYR A 301 6.88 -4.86 18.89
N THR A 302 6.36 -4.33 17.78
CA THR A 302 7.13 -3.44 16.88
C THR A 302 7.05 -2.00 17.36
N GLN A 303 7.82 -1.09 16.75
CA GLN A 303 7.81 0.34 17.13
C GLN A 303 6.42 0.97 17.00
N ARG A 304 5.65 0.58 15.98
CA ARG A 304 4.28 1.06 15.76
C ARG A 304 3.32 0.49 16.80
N ASP A 305 3.49 -0.77 17.20
CA ASP A 305 2.69 -1.38 18.26
C ASP A 305 2.92 -0.64 19.60
N ILE A 306 4.17 -0.32 19.93
CA ILE A 306 4.52 0.46 21.12
C ILE A 306 3.94 1.88 21.06
N ALA A 307 4.03 2.54 19.91
CA ALA A 307 3.54 3.91 19.72
C ALA A 307 2.00 4.03 19.73
N THR A 308 1.27 2.93 19.56
CA THR A 308 -0.20 2.89 19.50
C THR A 308 -0.81 2.14 20.68
N LEU A 309 0.00 1.73 21.66
CA LEU A 309 -0.49 1.09 22.88
C LEU A 309 -1.24 2.13 23.72
N GLU A 310 -2.45 1.80 24.17
CA GLU A 310 -3.30 2.68 24.99
C GLU A 310 -3.51 2.12 26.40
N ALA A 311 -3.90 2.98 27.34
CA ALA A 311 -4.08 2.60 28.75
C ALA A 311 -5.22 1.59 28.97
N ASN A 312 -6.29 1.68 28.17
CA ASN A 312 -7.46 0.79 28.22
C ASN A 312 -7.17 -0.63 27.69
N MET A 313 -6.07 -0.82 26.96
CA MET A 313 -5.65 -2.13 26.45
C MET A 313 -4.99 -2.98 27.55
N ILE A 314 -4.69 -2.39 28.72
CA ILE A 314 -3.91 -3.01 29.79
C ILE A 314 -4.78 -3.17 31.04
N ALA A 315 -4.97 -4.41 31.48
CA ALA A 315 -5.50 -4.71 32.80
C ALA A 315 -4.39 -4.53 33.85
N TRP A 316 -4.22 -3.30 34.34
CA TRP A 316 -3.08 -2.88 35.18
C TRP A 316 -2.82 -3.74 36.42
N GLN A 317 -3.85 -4.36 37.00
CA GLN A 317 -3.73 -5.25 38.16
C GLN A 317 -3.07 -6.59 37.79
N THR A 318 -3.31 -7.09 36.58
CA THR A 318 -2.81 -8.40 36.12
C THR A 318 -1.63 -8.28 35.17
N GLY A 319 -1.38 -7.09 34.62
CA GLY A 319 -0.41 -6.85 33.55
C GLY A 319 -0.84 -7.43 32.19
N ILE A 320 -2.06 -7.93 32.04
CA ILE A 320 -2.54 -8.51 30.79
C ILE A 320 -2.86 -7.41 29.80
N VAL A 321 -2.27 -7.49 28.61
CA VAL A 321 -2.53 -6.63 27.47
C VAL A 321 -3.41 -7.38 26.48
N THR A 322 -4.53 -6.76 26.09
CA THR A 322 -5.43 -7.28 25.06
C THR A 322 -5.56 -6.25 23.96
N ARG A 323 -5.19 -6.61 22.73
CA ARG A 323 -5.32 -5.73 21.57
C ARG A 323 -5.43 -6.51 20.27
N ASP A 324 -6.04 -5.89 19.27
CA ASP A 324 -5.91 -6.37 17.90
C ASP A 324 -4.59 -5.90 17.30
N ARG A 325 -3.95 -6.79 16.53
CA ARG A 325 -2.75 -6.43 15.78
C ARG A 325 -3.12 -5.48 14.65
N GLN A 326 -2.62 -4.26 14.68
CA GLN A 326 -2.95 -3.20 13.70
C GLN A 326 -2.77 -3.64 12.24
N LYS A 327 -1.80 -4.51 11.96
CA LYS A 327 -1.51 -4.98 10.59
C LYS A 327 -2.52 -6.01 10.06
N SER A 328 -3.08 -6.86 10.91
CA SER A 328 -3.86 -8.03 10.48
C SER A 328 -5.22 -8.17 11.14
N GLY A 329 -5.55 -7.33 12.13
CA GLY A 329 -6.79 -7.42 12.91
C GLY A 329 -6.90 -8.70 13.73
N VAL A 330 -5.80 -9.43 13.94
CA VAL A 330 -5.80 -10.66 14.74
C VAL A 330 -5.77 -10.27 16.21
N PRO A 331 -6.73 -10.73 17.03
CA PRO A 331 -6.70 -10.53 18.46
C PRO A 331 -5.45 -11.13 19.07
N SER A 332 -4.79 -10.35 19.91
CA SER A 332 -3.58 -10.75 20.63
C SER A 332 -3.77 -10.49 22.11
N LYS A 333 -3.28 -11.42 22.92
CA LYS A 333 -3.27 -11.33 24.38
C LYS A 333 -1.89 -11.74 24.87
N ALA A 334 -1.30 -10.92 25.72
CA ALA A 334 0.02 -11.16 26.29
C ALA A 334 0.07 -10.62 27.71
N LYS A 335 0.95 -11.14 28.55
CA LYS A 335 1.14 -10.71 29.93
C LYS A 335 2.44 -9.93 30.04
N LEU A 336 2.38 -8.73 30.62
CA LEU A 336 3.59 -7.99 30.94
C LEU A 336 4.34 -8.68 32.08
N TRP A 337 5.61 -8.98 31.86
CA TRP A 337 6.63 -9.12 32.90
C TRP A 337 6.48 -8.07 34.01
N PRO A 338 6.61 -8.43 35.31
CA PRO A 338 6.57 -7.49 36.41
C PRO A 338 7.53 -6.31 36.22
N SER A 339 8.77 -6.58 35.78
CA SER A 339 9.76 -5.52 35.54
C SER A 339 9.37 -4.59 34.37
N THR A 340 8.67 -5.11 33.35
CA THR A 340 8.16 -4.27 32.25
C THR A 340 6.98 -3.43 32.73
N LEU A 341 6.08 -4.00 33.53
CA LEU A 341 4.91 -3.32 34.07
C LEU A 341 5.32 -2.15 34.97
N GLU A 342 6.31 -2.33 35.83
CA GLU A 342 6.87 -1.28 36.68
C GLU A 342 7.40 -0.10 35.84
N LEU A 343 8.25 -0.37 34.85
CA LEU A 343 8.77 0.67 33.96
C LEU A 343 7.66 1.34 33.14
N MET A 344 6.65 0.58 32.73
CA MET A 344 5.49 1.12 32.01
C MET A 344 4.71 2.10 32.89
N GLN A 345 4.43 1.74 34.16
CA GLN A 345 3.74 2.62 35.11
C GLN A 345 4.50 3.92 35.35
N LYS A 346 5.84 3.86 35.37
CA LYS A 346 6.70 5.04 35.54
C LYS A 346 6.72 5.97 34.32
N HIS A 347 6.65 5.41 33.10
CA HIS A 347 6.88 6.15 31.86
C HIS A 347 5.63 6.48 31.05
N ARG A 348 4.46 6.00 31.49
CA ARG A 348 3.17 6.28 30.85
C ARG A 348 2.80 7.75 30.90
N SER A 349 2.03 8.17 29.90
CA SER A 349 1.28 9.42 29.94
C SER A 349 0.15 9.29 30.96
N HIS A 350 -0.20 10.42 31.60
CA HIS A 350 -1.36 10.54 32.47
C HIS A 350 -2.61 11.03 31.73
N LYS A 351 -2.55 11.18 30.39
CA LYS A 351 -3.72 11.51 29.58
C LYS A 351 -4.73 10.35 29.65
N SER A 352 -6.02 10.70 29.75
CA SER A 352 -7.12 9.74 29.84
C SER A 352 -7.38 9.00 28.52
N SER A 353 -6.95 9.56 27.39
CA SER A 353 -7.12 8.97 26.06
C SER A 353 -5.86 9.08 25.20
N GLY A 354 -5.76 8.17 24.22
CA GLY A 354 -4.68 8.13 23.24
C GLY A 354 -3.46 7.31 23.67
N PRO A 355 -2.33 7.47 22.96
CA PRO A 355 -1.14 6.66 23.18
C PRO A 355 -0.56 6.78 24.58
N LEU A 356 -0.30 5.62 25.18
CA LEU A 356 0.26 5.47 26.52
C LEU A 356 1.67 6.03 26.62
N LEU A 357 2.47 5.92 25.56
CA LEU A 357 3.85 6.38 25.53
C LEU A 357 4.01 7.50 24.49
N LEU A 358 4.48 8.66 24.96
CA LEU A 358 4.67 9.86 24.15
C LEU A 358 6.15 10.26 24.09
N ASP A 359 6.53 11.08 23.11
CA ASP A 359 7.84 11.71 23.10
C ASP A 359 7.93 12.85 24.15
N ARG A 360 9.07 13.53 24.20
CA ARG A 360 9.31 14.65 25.14
C ARG A 360 8.39 15.86 24.90
N ASN A 361 7.81 15.94 23.71
CA ASN A 361 6.90 17.02 23.32
C ASN A 361 5.43 16.60 23.48
N GLY A 362 5.16 15.44 24.10
CA GLY A 362 3.81 14.94 24.31
C GLY A 362 3.13 14.41 23.04
N MET A 363 3.90 14.09 21.99
CA MET A 363 3.41 13.60 20.71
C MET A 363 3.66 12.09 20.56
N SER A 364 2.95 11.41 19.64
CA SER A 364 3.10 9.95 19.42
C SER A 364 4.52 9.53 19.07
N LEU A 365 5.01 8.41 19.62
CA LEU A 365 6.37 7.90 19.34
C LEU A 365 6.61 7.50 17.88
N TYR A 366 5.55 7.32 17.09
CA TYR A 366 5.62 6.99 15.68
C TYR A 366 4.67 7.89 14.89
N ARG A 367 5.20 8.66 13.95
CA ARG A 367 4.42 9.54 13.08
C ARG A 367 4.90 9.40 11.63
N GLU A 368 3.96 9.42 10.70
CA GLU A 368 4.19 9.40 9.26
C GLU A 368 3.54 10.66 8.70
N ASN A 369 4.34 11.56 8.12
CA ASN A 369 3.86 12.80 7.52
C ASN A 369 4.47 12.98 6.13
N ILE A 370 3.81 13.74 5.27
CA ILE A 370 4.39 14.21 4.01
C ILE A 370 5.02 15.57 4.25
N ASN A 371 6.28 15.74 3.87
CA ASN A 371 6.94 17.05 3.95
C ASN A 371 6.56 17.94 2.75
N ASP A 372 6.99 19.19 2.78
CA ASP A 372 6.72 20.19 1.73
C ASP A 372 7.21 19.75 0.34
N ASN A 373 8.15 18.80 0.28
CA ASN A 373 8.66 18.21 -0.96
C ASN A 373 7.87 16.98 -1.44
N GLY A 374 6.72 16.68 -0.82
CA GLY A 374 5.91 15.51 -1.17
C GLY A 374 6.51 14.16 -0.73
N LYS A 375 7.59 14.16 0.06
CA LYS A 375 8.26 12.92 0.52
C LYS A 375 7.69 12.47 1.86
N LEU A 376 7.49 11.16 2.00
CA LEU A 376 7.15 10.55 3.28
C LEU A 376 8.31 10.69 4.26
N VAL A 377 8.07 11.38 5.37
CA VAL A 377 8.96 11.45 6.51
C VAL A 377 8.35 10.64 7.64
N THR A 378 9.13 9.70 8.15
CA THR A 378 8.78 8.92 9.33
C THR A 378 9.58 9.41 10.54
N ASN A 379 8.88 9.79 11.61
CA ASN A 379 9.49 10.05 12.91
C ASN A 379 9.27 8.82 13.80
N ASP A 380 10.30 7.98 13.93
CA ASP A 380 10.30 6.77 14.76
C ASP A 380 11.25 6.97 15.97
N CYS A 381 10.68 7.50 17.05
CA CYS A 381 11.42 7.79 18.29
C CYS A 381 12.04 6.53 18.91
N VAL A 382 11.40 5.37 18.77
CA VAL A 382 11.88 4.10 19.33
C VAL A 382 13.13 3.63 18.58
N SER A 383 13.08 3.65 17.25
CA SER A 383 14.25 3.33 16.41
C SER A 383 15.41 4.28 16.65
N PHE A 384 15.15 5.60 16.76
CA PHE A 384 16.19 6.58 17.06
C PHE A 384 16.82 6.36 18.44
N ALA A 385 16.02 6.09 19.47
CA ALA A 385 16.52 5.79 20.81
C ALA A 385 17.41 4.52 20.80
N PHE A 386 16.97 3.47 20.10
CA PHE A 386 17.73 2.23 19.98
C PHE A 386 19.03 2.39 19.17
N ASN A 387 18.99 3.08 18.03
CA ASN A 387 20.19 3.32 17.22
C ASN A 387 21.22 4.18 17.97
N ARG A 388 20.76 5.15 18.77
CA ARG A 388 21.64 5.92 19.66
C ARG A 388 22.31 5.02 20.70
N LEU A 389 21.57 4.10 21.32
CA LEU A 389 22.12 3.11 22.24
C LEU A 389 23.22 2.27 21.56
N LYS A 390 22.95 1.72 20.37
CA LYS A 390 23.93 0.95 19.60
C LYS A 390 25.20 1.74 19.28
N ALA A 391 25.05 3.04 18.99
CA ALA A 391 26.16 3.93 18.66
C ALA A 391 27.01 4.33 19.87
N THR A 392 26.60 4.02 21.10
CA THR A 392 27.43 4.30 22.28
C THR A 392 28.69 3.45 22.27
N LYS A 393 29.84 4.04 22.67
CA LYS A 393 31.11 3.31 22.81
C LYS A 393 30.97 2.08 23.72
N LYS A 394 30.13 2.16 24.75
CA LYS A 394 29.87 1.09 25.71
C LYS A 394 29.07 -0.09 25.14
N ALA A 395 28.21 0.14 24.15
CA ALA A 395 27.47 -0.93 23.49
C ALA A 395 28.30 -1.58 22.37
N GLY A 396 29.12 -0.80 21.65
CA GLY A 396 30.01 -1.34 20.61
C GLY A 396 29.30 -1.88 19.34
N LEU A 397 28.03 -1.51 19.12
CA LEU A 397 27.17 -2.12 18.09
C LEU A 397 26.78 -1.15 16.96
N LYS A 398 27.58 -0.09 16.73
CA LYS A 398 27.26 0.99 15.78
C LYS A 398 26.97 0.48 14.35
N ASN A 399 27.75 -0.49 13.88
CA ASN A 399 27.65 -1.02 12.51
C ASN A 399 26.75 -2.26 12.39
N ASP A 400 26.07 -2.64 13.48
CA ASP A 400 25.22 -3.82 13.48
C ASP A 400 23.96 -3.59 12.63
N LYS A 401 23.69 -4.50 11.70
CA LYS A 401 22.55 -4.46 10.77
C LYS A 401 21.20 -4.71 11.45
N ARG A 402 21.18 -5.29 12.66
CA ARG A 402 19.97 -5.58 13.43
C ARG A 402 19.40 -4.27 13.99
N GLY A 403 18.18 -3.94 13.56
CA GLY A 403 17.35 -2.90 14.15
C GLY A 403 16.43 -3.41 15.27
N PHE A 404 15.67 -2.51 15.90
CA PHE A 404 14.78 -2.79 17.03
C PHE A 404 13.81 -3.96 16.78
N LYS A 405 13.23 -4.05 15.58
CA LYS A 405 12.30 -5.14 15.18
C LYS A 405 12.85 -6.57 15.34
N HIS A 406 14.17 -6.74 15.50
CA HIS A 406 14.78 -8.05 15.69
C HIS A 406 14.60 -8.59 17.11
N PHE A 407 14.27 -7.77 18.12
CA PHE A 407 13.94 -8.28 19.45
C PHE A 407 12.75 -9.22 19.43
N ARG A 408 11.68 -8.82 18.73
CA ARG A 408 10.52 -9.68 18.47
C ARG A 408 10.93 -11.03 17.86
N LYS A 409 11.88 -11.02 16.92
CA LYS A 409 12.36 -12.25 16.27
C LYS A 409 13.20 -13.10 17.21
N SER A 410 14.06 -12.48 18.01
CA SER A 410 14.86 -13.19 19.02
C SER A 410 13.96 -13.89 20.04
N ALA A 411 12.98 -13.16 20.60
CA ALA A 411 12.05 -13.73 21.57
C ALA A 411 11.20 -14.86 20.95
N ALA A 412 10.69 -14.67 19.74
CA ALA A 412 9.97 -15.72 19.01
C ALA A 412 10.85 -16.95 18.77
N ASN A 413 12.14 -16.77 18.46
CA ASN A 413 13.07 -17.89 18.26
C ASN A 413 13.37 -18.65 19.56
N GLU A 414 13.46 -17.97 20.70
CA GLU A 414 13.61 -18.65 21.99
C GLU A 414 12.33 -19.40 22.39
N ILE A 415 11.14 -18.83 22.13
CA ILE A 415 9.87 -19.54 22.32
C ILE A 415 9.81 -20.76 21.39
N GLU A 416 10.15 -20.60 20.11
CA GLU A 416 10.15 -21.69 19.12
C GLU A 416 11.01 -22.89 19.56
N ARG A 417 12.15 -22.65 20.22
CA ARG A 417 13.02 -23.73 20.69
C ARG A 417 12.39 -24.60 21.77
N VAL A 418 11.54 -24.04 22.62
CA VAL A 418 10.96 -24.73 23.78
C VAL A 418 9.52 -25.16 23.50
N ARG A 419 8.76 -24.29 22.83
CA ARG A 419 7.32 -24.41 22.56
C ARG A 419 6.99 -23.86 21.16
N PRO A 420 7.33 -24.59 20.08
CA PRO A 420 7.02 -24.19 18.70
C PRO A 420 5.53 -23.88 18.47
N ASP A 421 4.65 -24.58 19.18
CA ASP A 421 3.19 -24.41 19.12
C ASP A 421 2.71 -23.00 19.54
N LEU A 422 3.53 -22.26 20.30
CA LEU A 422 3.20 -20.94 20.83
C LEU A 422 3.74 -19.78 19.99
N THR A 423 4.63 -20.02 19.03
CA THR A 423 5.32 -18.96 18.29
C THR A 423 4.38 -18.14 17.41
N GLU A 424 3.50 -18.79 16.65
CA GLU A 424 2.54 -18.07 15.80
C GLU A 424 1.52 -17.27 16.64
N LEU A 425 1.19 -17.77 17.84
CA LEU A 425 0.36 -17.08 18.81
C LEU A 425 1.07 -15.83 19.37
N PHE A 426 2.33 -15.96 19.78
CA PHE A 426 3.19 -14.84 20.20
C PHE A 426 3.31 -13.77 19.10
N LEU A 427 3.43 -14.22 17.85
CA LEU A 427 3.52 -13.32 16.70
C LEU A 427 2.14 -12.79 16.23
N ALA A 428 1.03 -13.25 16.80
CA ALA A 428 -0.32 -12.89 16.36
C ALA A 428 -0.47 -12.95 14.82
N HIS A 429 0.08 -14.01 14.24
CA HIS A 429 -0.03 -14.27 12.81
C HIS A 429 -1.41 -14.86 12.50
N ALA A 430 -2.02 -14.41 11.41
CA ALA A 430 -3.24 -15.02 10.91
C ALA A 430 -2.86 -16.33 10.21
N GLU A 431 -2.91 -17.46 10.92
CA GLU A 431 -2.82 -18.74 10.23
C GLU A 431 -4.04 -18.91 9.31
N LYS A 432 -3.79 -19.43 8.11
CA LYS A 432 -4.87 -19.86 7.22
C LYS A 432 -5.45 -21.17 7.77
N GLY A 433 -6.50 -21.05 8.58
CA GLY A 433 -7.35 -22.20 8.96
C GLY A 433 -7.36 -22.59 10.44
N MET A 434 -6.64 -21.89 11.31
CA MET A 434 -6.70 -22.18 12.74
C MET A 434 -8.07 -21.78 13.32
N LYS A 435 -8.74 -22.73 13.97
CA LYS A 435 -10.04 -22.51 14.61
C LYS A 435 -9.84 -21.55 15.79
N ARG A 436 -10.33 -20.31 15.66
CA ARG A 436 -10.25 -19.22 16.65
C ARG A 436 -10.58 -19.64 18.10
N HIS A 437 -11.39 -20.69 18.26
CA HIS A 437 -11.88 -21.17 19.55
C HIS A 437 -10.82 -21.89 20.42
N TYR A 438 -9.73 -22.45 19.86
CA TYR A 438 -8.68 -23.10 20.67
C TYR A 438 -7.62 -22.14 21.21
N VAL A 439 -7.67 -20.87 20.81
CA VAL A 439 -6.62 -19.88 21.10
C VAL A 439 -6.60 -19.45 22.58
N GLN A 440 -7.75 -19.50 23.27
CA GLN A 440 -7.83 -19.02 24.65
C GLN A 440 -7.02 -19.86 25.65
N ALA A 441 -7.05 -21.19 25.52
CA ALA A 441 -6.31 -22.10 26.41
C ALA A 441 -4.79 -21.95 26.25
N ALA A 442 -4.32 -21.61 25.05
CA ALA A 442 -2.90 -21.46 24.76
C ALA A 442 -2.26 -20.19 25.36
N TYR A 443 -3.06 -19.17 25.73
CA TYR A 443 -2.52 -17.94 26.30
C TYR A 443 -1.86 -18.15 27.67
N ALA A 444 -2.39 -19.05 28.51
CA ALA A 444 -1.78 -19.34 29.81
C ALA A 444 -0.37 -19.94 29.64
N ALA A 445 -0.22 -20.88 28.70
CA ALA A 445 1.07 -21.46 28.35
C ALA A 445 2.02 -20.42 27.73
N LEU A 446 1.49 -19.52 26.88
CA LEU A 446 2.28 -18.41 26.34
C LEU A 446 2.80 -17.49 27.44
N PHE A 447 1.97 -17.14 28.43
CA PHE A 447 2.40 -16.28 29.53
C PHE A 447 3.54 -16.91 30.34
N GLN A 448 3.46 -18.21 30.60
CA GLN A 448 4.56 -18.94 31.25
C GLN A 448 5.83 -18.91 30.39
N ALA A 449 5.72 -19.19 29.09
CA ALA A 449 6.87 -19.15 28.18
C ALA A 449 7.51 -17.75 28.12
N THR A 450 6.71 -16.67 28.13
CA THR A 450 7.24 -15.31 28.20
C THR A 450 7.85 -15.00 29.56
N ASP A 451 7.28 -15.48 30.67
CA ASP A 451 7.86 -15.28 32.02
C ASP A 451 9.26 -15.93 32.13
N GLU A 452 9.51 -17.07 31.47
CA GLU A 452 10.86 -17.65 31.39
C GLU A 452 11.85 -16.80 30.60
N LEU A 453 11.39 -16.08 29.56
CA LEU A 453 12.23 -15.11 28.84
C LEU A 453 12.65 -13.93 29.72
N GLU A 454 11.82 -13.52 30.68
CA GLU A 454 12.18 -12.48 31.64
C GLU A 454 13.39 -12.91 32.45
N LYS A 455 13.35 -14.11 33.04
CA LYS A 455 14.48 -14.68 33.80
C LYS A 455 15.74 -14.82 32.94
N LEU A 456 15.57 -15.10 31.64
CA LEU A 456 16.68 -15.21 30.72
C LEU A 456 17.38 -13.87 30.48
N TYR A 457 16.63 -12.76 30.36
CA TYR A 457 17.17 -11.47 29.91
C TYR A 457 17.33 -10.42 31.01
N VAL A 458 16.52 -10.48 32.06
CA VAL A 458 16.46 -9.51 33.15
C VAL A 458 17.11 -10.14 34.37
N ILE A 459 18.29 -9.63 34.71
CA ILE A 459 19.02 -9.95 35.95
C ILE A 459 18.69 -8.88 36.98
#